data_AF-A0A8J6XMR1-F1
#
_entry.id   AF-A0A8J6XMR1-F1
#
_cell.length_a   1.000
_cell.length_b   1.000
_cell.length_c   1.000
_cell.angle_alpha   90.00
_cell.angle_beta   90.00
_cell.angle_gamma   90.00
#
_symmetry.space_group_name_H-M   'P 1'
#
loop_
_entity.id
_entity.type
_entity.pdbx_description
1 polymer ?
#
loop_
_entity_poly.entity_id
_entity_poly.type
_entity_poly.pdbx_seq_one_letter_code
_entity_poly.pdbx_strand_id
1 'polypeptide(L)'
;MGYTTEFVGNFQLNRPLFDFEVLYLLEFARTRRVKRSPTILATIPDPGRDAVGLPLGEEGGYFINELHPQAESSVLDDNRPPKGQPGLHCQWQPTSDGRGVEWDGHEKFYRYVEWLQYLIVHFFIPWNYQLNGTVSWQGETSSDKGQIVVVDNQIVQPQNAEAKLAVATSPISVPSSVWSGLHAIHTTDPTILVSWVATLRSCADLGYSDTAGWIEANLTGLYGVGIDRGFQDQETGEVFIPTYTIGFH
;
A
#
# COMPACT_ATOMS: atom_id res chain seq x y z
N MET A 1 1.18 -14.30 -15.12
CA MET A 1 2.29 -13.56 -15.75
C MET A 1 2.56 -12.33 -14.91
N GLY A 2 3.81 -11.96 -14.65
CA GLY A 2 4.13 -10.80 -13.81
C GLY A 2 5.30 -10.04 -14.41
N TYR A 3 5.31 -8.73 -14.20
CA TYR A 3 6.29 -7.81 -14.76
C TYR A 3 7.48 -7.71 -13.82
N THR A 4 8.69 -7.92 -14.35
CA THR A 4 9.93 -7.86 -13.58
C THR A 4 10.62 -6.51 -13.80
N THR A 5 11.14 -5.95 -12.71
CA THR A 5 11.98 -4.74 -12.73
C THR A 5 13.24 -5.03 -11.95
N GLU A 6 14.38 -4.77 -12.56
CA GLU A 6 15.69 -4.86 -11.92
C GLU A 6 16.16 -3.48 -11.51
N PHE A 7 16.84 -3.38 -10.37
CA PHE A 7 17.37 -2.13 -9.83
C PHE A 7 18.87 -2.22 -9.63
N VAL A 8 19.58 -1.15 -9.98
CA VAL A 8 21.04 -1.04 -9.86
C VAL A 8 21.42 0.23 -9.12
N GLY A 9 22.22 0.07 -8.07
CA GLY A 9 22.65 1.13 -7.16
C GLY A 9 21.97 1.00 -5.80
N ASN A 10 22.28 1.94 -4.91
CA ASN A 10 21.61 2.11 -3.63
C ASN A 10 21.51 3.59 -3.28
N PHE A 11 20.64 3.89 -2.33
CA PHE A 11 20.56 5.21 -1.70
C PHE A 11 21.42 5.24 -0.44
N GLN A 12 21.92 6.41 -0.06
CA GLN A 12 22.81 6.60 1.06
C GLN A 12 22.14 7.46 2.12
N LEU A 13 22.27 7.03 3.37
CA LEU A 13 21.91 7.78 4.55
C LEU A 13 23.09 8.65 4.99
N ASN A 14 22.79 9.83 5.54
CA ASN A 14 23.79 10.73 6.10
C ASN A 14 24.57 10.16 7.29
N ARG A 15 24.05 9.13 7.96
CA ARG A 15 24.69 8.40 9.05
C ARG A 15 24.16 6.95 9.08
N PRO A 16 24.88 5.99 9.70
CA PRO A 16 24.38 4.63 9.87
C PRO A 16 23.10 4.61 10.71
N LEU A 17 22.18 3.70 10.37
CA LEU A 17 21.06 3.31 11.21
C LEU A 17 21.57 2.65 12.49
N PHE A 18 20.81 2.75 13.58
CA PHE A 18 21.03 1.90 14.74
C PHE A 18 20.62 0.46 14.45
N ASP A 19 21.22 -0.52 15.13
CA ASP A 19 20.95 -1.94 14.92
C ASP A 19 19.45 -2.28 15.03
N PHE A 20 18.74 -1.67 15.98
CA PHE A 20 17.30 -1.90 16.14
C PHE A 20 16.45 -1.31 15.00
N GLU A 21 16.90 -0.22 14.36
CA GLU A 21 16.24 0.35 13.17
C GLU A 21 16.52 -0.52 11.93
N VAL A 22 17.75 -1.03 11.77
CA VAL A 22 18.11 -1.98 10.71
C VAL A 22 17.25 -3.23 10.82
N LEU A 23 17.19 -3.84 12.01
CA LEU A 23 16.40 -5.04 12.26
C LEU A 23 14.91 -4.80 11.99
N TYR A 24 14.36 -3.67 12.45
CA TYR A 24 12.98 -3.32 12.16
C TYR A 24 12.71 -3.21 10.65
N LEU A 25 13.54 -2.47 9.91
CA LEU A 25 13.33 -2.26 8.46
C LEU A 25 13.55 -3.55 7.66
N LEU A 26 14.48 -4.42 8.07
CA LEU A 26 14.66 -5.74 7.46
C LEU A 26 13.41 -6.61 7.61
N GLU A 27 12.86 -6.69 8.83
CA GLU A 27 11.63 -7.46 9.06
C GLU A 27 10.42 -6.80 8.39
N PHE A 28 10.35 -5.46 8.36
CA PHE A 28 9.32 -4.74 7.61
C PHE A 28 9.32 -5.10 6.12
N ALA A 29 10.50 -5.20 5.50
CA ALA A 29 10.65 -5.57 4.09
C ALA A 29 10.31 -7.06 3.83
N ARG A 30 10.67 -7.96 4.75
CA ARG A 30 10.44 -9.41 4.63
C ARG A 30 8.99 -9.83 4.80
N THR A 31 8.22 -9.04 5.53
CA THR A 31 6.84 -9.39 5.89
C THR A 31 5.87 -8.95 4.80
N ARG A 32 4.90 -9.82 4.48
CA ARG A 32 3.80 -9.43 3.60
C ARG A 32 2.91 -8.45 4.34
N ARG A 33 2.72 -7.28 3.76
CA ARG A 33 1.95 -6.19 4.33
C ARG A 33 0.47 -6.46 4.10
N VAL A 34 -0.25 -6.88 5.14
CA VAL A 34 -1.68 -7.25 5.06
C VAL A 34 -2.52 -6.48 6.08
N LYS A 35 -3.78 -6.23 5.75
CA LYS A 35 -4.74 -5.55 6.62
C LYS A 35 -5.01 -6.40 7.85
N ARG A 36 -4.78 -5.82 9.04
CA ARG A 36 -4.91 -6.51 10.33
C ARG A 36 -5.86 -5.81 11.28
N SER A 37 -6.35 -6.57 12.25
CA SER A 37 -7.17 -6.09 13.37
C SER A 37 -6.27 -5.44 14.43
N PRO A 38 -6.37 -4.12 14.65
CA PRO A 38 -5.59 -3.45 15.69
C PRO A 38 -5.90 -3.97 17.09
N THR A 39 -7.14 -4.42 17.32
CA THR A 39 -7.58 -4.96 18.61
C THR A 39 -6.87 -6.26 18.96
N ILE A 40 -6.67 -7.15 17.98
CA ILE A 40 -5.93 -8.42 18.18
C ILE A 40 -4.43 -8.12 18.27
N LEU A 41 -3.91 -7.23 17.42
CA LEU A 41 -2.50 -6.85 17.46
C LEU A 41 -2.10 -6.19 18.80
N ALA A 42 -3.01 -5.46 19.44
CA ALA A 42 -2.75 -4.85 20.75
C ALA A 42 -2.44 -5.88 21.86
N THR A 43 -2.80 -7.15 21.67
CA THR A 43 -2.49 -8.22 22.62
C THR A 43 -1.25 -9.03 22.24
N ILE A 44 -0.64 -8.74 21.08
CA ILE A 44 0.52 -9.45 20.55
C ILE A 44 1.77 -8.59 20.76
N PRO A 45 2.81 -9.09 21.46
CA PRO A 45 4.03 -8.33 21.64
C PRO A 45 4.75 -8.17 20.28
N ASP A 46 5.31 -6.98 20.03
CA ASP A 46 6.15 -6.72 18.87
C ASP A 46 7.41 -5.95 19.32
N PRO A 47 8.40 -6.65 19.91
CA PRO A 47 9.57 -6.00 20.48
C PRO A 47 10.39 -5.21 19.46
N GLY A 48 10.40 -5.63 18.19
CA GLY A 48 11.12 -4.92 17.12
C GLY A 48 10.48 -3.57 16.81
N ARG A 49 9.15 -3.53 16.68
CA ARG A 49 8.39 -2.28 16.54
C ARG A 49 8.49 -1.39 17.77
N ASP A 50 8.42 -1.98 18.97
CA ASP A 50 8.53 -1.26 20.23
C ASP A 50 9.91 -0.59 20.38
N ALA A 51 10.98 -1.26 19.93
CA ALA A 51 12.35 -0.74 20.00
C ALA A 51 12.57 0.53 19.16
N VAL A 52 11.82 0.70 18.06
CA VAL A 52 11.85 1.92 17.23
C VAL A 52 10.77 2.95 17.62
N GLY A 53 10.02 2.69 18.69
CA GLY A 53 9.02 3.62 19.25
C GLY A 53 7.81 3.87 18.35
N LEU A 54 7.48 2.95 17.43
CA LEU A 54 6.36 3.10 16.52
C LEU A 54 5.04 2.63 17.15
N PRO A 55 3.89 3.25 16.84
CA PRO A 55 2.56 2.70 17.17
C PRO A 55 2.26 1.46 16.31
N LEU A 56 1.09 0.85 16.44
CA LEU A 56 0.69 -0.25 15.54
C LEU A 56 0.44 0.21 14.09
N GLY A 57 0.17 1.50 13.89
CA GLY A 57 -0.25 2.06 12.61
C GLY A 57 -1.72 1.75 12.28
N GLU A 58 -2.25 2.42 11.25
CA GLU A 58 -3.59 2.08 10.73
C GLU A 58 -3.59 0.63 10.24
N GLU A 59 -4.61 -0.14 10.65
CA GLU A 59 -4.78 -1.55 10.24
C GLU A 59 -3.54 -2.44 10.46
N GLY A 60 -2.71 -2.13 11.47
CA GLY A 60 -1.49 -2.89 11.78
C GLY A 60 -0.30 -2.56 10.89
N GLY A 61 -0.30 -1.40 10.23
CA GLY A 61 0.73 -0.96 9.28
C GLY A 61 2.18 -1.08 9.74
N TYR A 62 2.49 -1.03 11.03
CA TYR A 62 3.87 -1.14 11.54
C TYR A 62 4.17 -2.44 12.28
N PHE A 63 3.24 -3.39 12.27
CA PHE A 63 3.49 -4.72 12.82
C PHE A 63 4.50 -5.48 11.95
N ILE A 64 5.46 -6.15 12.60
CA ILE A 64 6.50 -6.95 11.95
C ILE A 64 6.70 -8.33 12.59
N ASN A 65 6.10 -8.60 13.76
CA ASN A 65 6.31 -9.87 14.48
C ASN A 65 5.46 -11.04 13.94
N GLU A 66 5.61 -11.37 12.66
CA GLU A 66 4.86 -12.44 11.98
C GLU A 66 5.15 -13.84 12.54
N LEU A 67 6.29 -14.02 13.22
CA LEU A 67 6.65 -15.30 13.84
C LEU A 67 5.86 -15.60 15.12
N HIS A 68 5.13 -14.61 15.66
CA HIS A 68 4.31 -14.84 16.84
C HIS A 68 3.17 -15.83 16.52
N PRO A 69 2.90 -16.86 17.34
CA PRO A 69 1.89 -17.89 17.04
C PRO A 69 0.47 -17.37 16.82
N GLN A 70 0.16 -16.17 17.32
CA GLN A 70 -1.15 -15.53 17.17
C GLN A 70 -1.19 -14.47 16.07
N ALA A 71 -0.08 -14.21 15.36
CA ALA A 71 -0.04 -13.17 14.33
C ALA A 71 -1.09 -13.42 13.24
N GLU A 72 -1.25 -14.65 12.78
CA GLU A 72 -2.24 -15.02 11.74
C GLU A 72 -3.68 -14.65 12.15
N SER A 73 -4.04 -14.80 13.42
CA SER A 73 -5.38 -14.48 13.91
C SER A 73 -5.77 -13.00 13.79
N SER A 74 -4.78 -12.12 13.58
CA SER A 74 -5.02 -10.70 13.37
C SER A 74 -5.31 -10.33 11.91
N VAL A 75 -5.10 -11.22 10.95
CA VAL A 75 -5.29 -10.93 9.51
C VAL A 75 -6.79 -10.80 9.22
N LEU A 76 -7.20 -9.64 8.69
CA LEU A 76 -8.58 -9.37 8.27
C LEU A 76 -8.77 -9.54 6.76
N ASP A 77 -7.76 -9.18 5.98
CA ASP A 77 -7.73 -9.38 4.53
C ASP A 77 -6.27 -9.56 4.11
N ASP A 78 -5.93 -10.75 3.65
CA ASP A 78 -4.57 -11.09 3.27
C ASP A 78 -4.19 -10.42 1.93
N ASN A 79 -5.16 -10.12 1.07
CA ASN A 79 -4.93 -9.57 -0.26
C ASN A 79 -4.96 -8.05 -0.30
N ARG A 80 -5.11 -7.39 0.86
CA ARG A 80 -5.09 -5.92 0.96
C ARG A 80 -4.03 -5.43 1.91
N PRO A 81 -3.25 -4.41 1.53
CA PRO A 81 -2.32 -3.81 2.45
C PRO A 81 -3.04 -3.00 3.53
N PRO A 82 -2.38 -2.75 4.68
CA PRO A 82 -2.86 -1.78 5.65
C PRO A 82 -3.09 -0.42 4.97
N LYS A 83 -4.14 0.27 5.38
CA LYS A 83 -4.44 1.61 4.90
C LYS A 83 -3.21 2.54 5.00
N GLY A 84 -2.97 3.28 3.92
CA GLY A 84 -1.80 4.15 3.77
C GLY A 84 -0.53 3.48 3.25
N GLN A 85 -0.52 2.14 3.09
CA GLN A 85 0.63 1.45 2.48
C GLN A 85 0.48 1.29 0.97
N PRO A 86 1.57 1.42 0.19
CA PRO A 86 1.51 1.30 -1.26
C PRO A 86 1.05 -0.08 -1.73
N GLY A 87 1.43 -1.17 -1.07
CA GLY A 87 1.11 -2.50 -1.55
C GLY A 87 1.40 -3.59 -0.53
N LEU A 88 1.41 -4.84 -0.98
CA LEU A 88 1.62 -6.01 -0.12
C LEU A 88 3.10 -6.32 0.17
N HIS A 89 4.01 -5.79 -0.64
CA HIS A 89 5.43 -6.12 -0.57
C HIS A 89 6.29 -4.87 -0.72
N CYS A 90 7.05 -4.53 0.32
CA CYS A 90 8.07 -3.49 0.26
C CYS A 90 9.43 -4.17 0.08
N GLN A 91 10.10 -3.92 -1.05
CA GLN A 91 11.37 -4.58 -1.39
C GLN A 91 12.57 -3.65 -1.31
N TRP A 92 12.37 -2.48 -0.69
CA TRP A 92 13.46 -1.64 -0.23
C TRP A 92 13.86 -2.10 1.17
N GLN A 93 15.13 -2.43 1.35
CA GLN A 93 15.70 -2.88 2.62
C GLN A 93 16.95 -2.06 2.95
N PRO A 94 17.35 -1.97 4.22
CA PRO A 94 18.64 -1.35 4.56
C PRO A 94 19.80 -2.15 3.97
N THR A 95 20.88 -1.46 3.61
CA THR A 95 22.14 -2.10 3.23
C THR A 95 22.73 -2.87 4.42
N SER A 96 23.56 -3.88 4.14
CA SER A 96 24.19 -4.71 5.19
C SER A 96 25.04 -3.94 6.21
N ASP A 97 25.55 -2.76 5.84
CA ASP A 97 26.31 -1.86 6.72
C ASP A 97 25.45 -0.79 7.41
N GLY A 98 24.12 -0.82 7.19
CA GLY A 98 23.16 0.12 7.76
C GLY A 98 23.28 1.55 7.25
N ARG A 99 24.06 1.79 6.19
CA ARG A 99 24.36 3.14 5.65
C ARG A 99 23.50 3.56 4.48
N GLY A 100 22.59 2.71 4.04
CA GLY A 100 21.81 2.98 2.85
C GLY A 100 20.56 2.13 2.75
N VAL A 101 19.89 2.26 1.61
CA VAL A 101 18.70 1.50 1.23
C VAL A 101 18.92 0.92 -0.17
N GLU A 102 18.64 -0.35 -0.34
CA GLU A 102 18.82 -1.09 -1.58
C GLU A 102 17.63 -1.99 -1.87
N TRP A 103 17.51 -2.39 -3.13
CA TRP A 103 16.53 -3.38 -3.55
C TRP A 103 16.97 -4.76 -3.06
N ASP A 104 16.02 -5.54 -2.53
CA ASP A 104 16.27 -6.88 -1.99
C ASP A 104 16.60 -7.96 -3.04
N GLY A 105 16.55 -7.61 -4.34
CA GLY A 105 16.88 -8.51 -5.45
C GLY A 105 15.73 -9.41 -5.92
N HIS A 106 14.53 -9.32 -5.32
CA HIS A 106 13.39 -10.15 -5.73
C HIS A 106 12.56 -9.49 -6.83
N GLU A 107 12.01 -10.30 -7.73
CA GLU A 107 11.19 -9.81 -8.85
C GLU A 107 9.86 -9.17 -8.40
N LYS A 108 9.17 -8.51 -9.36
CA LYS A 108 7.80 -7.99 -9.22
C LYS A 108 7.62 -6.90 -8.16
N PHE A 109 8.60 -6.01 -8.08
CA PHE A 109 8.54 -4.86 -7.19
C PHE A 109 7.61 -3.77 -7.72
N TYR A 110 6.30 -3.94 -7.51
CA TYR A 110 5.32 -2.91 -7.86
C TYR A 110 5.39 -1.73 -6.89
N ARG A 111 5.07 -0.53 -7.42
CA ARG A 111 5.00 0.72 -6.64
C ARG A 111 6.30 1.05 -5.89
N TYR A 112 7.43 0.75 -6.52
CA TYR A 112 8.77 0.96 -5.95
C TYR A 112 9.03 2.43 -5.58
N VAL A 113 8.48 3.41 -6.31
CA VAL A 113 8.63 4.85 -5.98
C VAL A 113 7.83 5.19 -4.73
N GLU A 114 6.59 4.73 -4.67
CA GLU A 114 5.66 4.96 -3.57
C GLU A 114 6.15 4.29 -2.29
N TRP A 115 6.73 3.10 -2.39
CA TRP A 115 7.40 2.44 -1.26
C TRP A 115 8.60 3.22 -0.76
N LEU A 116 9.45 3.74 -1.64
CA LEU A 116 10.57 4.57 -1.22
C LEU A 116 10.09 5.84 -0.50
N GLN A 117 9.07 6.50 -1.05
CA GLN A 117 8.45 7.67 -0.44
C GLN A 117 7.84 7.33 0.93
N TYR A 118 7.21 6.16 1.06
CA TYR A 118 6.68 5.66 2.31
C TYR A 118 7.78 5.51 3.37
N LEU A 119 8.91 4.86 3.05
CA LEU A 119 10.02 4.71 3.99
C LEU A 119 10.60 6.08 4.43
N ILE A 120 10.73 7.02 3.48
CA ILE A 120 11.19 8.37 3.76
C ILE A 120 10.29 9.08 4.78
N VAL A 121 8.98 9.09 4.53
CA VAL A 121 8.01 9.85 5.33
C VAL A 121 7.75 9.19 6.69
N HIS A 122 7.71 7.86 6.74
CA HIS A 122 7.29 7.12 7.92
C HIS A 122 8.45 6.71 8.84
N PHE A 123 9.68 6.61 8.32
CA PHE A 123 10.84 6.15 9.09
C PHE A 123 11.99 7.15 9.04
N PHE A 124 12.52 7.48 7.85
CA PHE A 124 13.77 8.27 7.79
C PHE A 124 13.62 9.70 8.28
N ILE A 125 12.58 10.43 7.86
CA ILE A 125 12.31 11.78 8.37
C ILE A 125 12.03 11.75 9.89
N PRO A 126 11.10 10.92 10.41
CA PRO A 126 10.84 10.84 11.85
C PRO A 126 12.07 10.45 12.70
N TRP A 127 12.96 9.60 12.19
CA TRP A 127 14.19 9.21 12.86
C TRP A 127 15.36 10.18 12.61
N ASN A 128 15.11 11.31 11.95
CA ASN A 128 16.09 12.35 11.65
C ASN A 128 17.29 11.83 10.82
N TYR A 129 16.96 11.12 9.74
CA TYR A 129 17.88 10.68 8.69
C TYR A 129 17.62 11.44 7.40
N GLN A 130 18.68 11.56 6.60
CA GLN A 130 18.63 12.16 5.27
C GLN A 130 19.09 11.13 4.25
N LEU A 131 18.22 10.85 3.28
CA LEU A 131 18.45 9.92 2.19
C LEU A 131 18.79 10.70 0.92
N ASN A 132 19.82 10.25 0.21
CA ASN A 132 20.25 10.77 -1.08
C ASN A 132 20.65 9.62 -2.00
N GLY A 133 20.71 9.88 -3.30
CA GLY A 133 21.35 8.98 -4.26
C GLY A 133 20.48 8.68 -5.47
N THR A 134 21.02 7.85 -6.35
CA THR A 134 20.38 7.49 -7.61
C THR A 134 20.38 5.98 -7.77
N VAL A 135 19.20 5.41 -7.99
CA VAL A 135 19.02 4.02 -8.39
C VAL A 135 18.46 3.99 -9.80
N SER A 136 19.12 3.25 -10.69
CA SER A 136 18.59 3.01 -12.04
C SER A 136 17.71 1.77 -12.02
N TRP A 137 16.65 1.76 -12.81
CA TRP A 137 15.75 0.61 -12.95
C TRP A 137 15.54 0.25 -14.41
N GLN A 138 15.32 -1.03 -14.66
CA GLN A 138 15.11 -1.62 -15.98
C GLN A 138 13.94 -2.61 -15.90
N GLY A 139 12.89 -2.35 -16.68
CA GLY A 139 11.76 -3.24 -16.89
C GLY A 139 12.03 -4.30 -17.96
N GLU A 140 10.97 -4.88 -18.52
CA GLU A 140 11.07 -6.01 -19.46
C GLU A 140 11.67 -5.65 -20.83
N THR A 141 11.63 -4.38 -21.23
CA THR A 141 12.14 -3.93 -22.54
C THR A 141 13.24 -2.89 -22.39
N SER A 142 14.22 -2.87 -23.30
CA SER A 142 15.38 -1.97 -23.20
C SER A 142 15.07 -0.46 -23.23
N SER A 143 13.86 -0.07 -23.64
CA SER A 143 13.32 1.29 -23.57
C SER A 143 12.59 1.59 -22.26
N ASP A 144 12.13 0.55 -21.56
CA ASP A 144 11.41 0.63 -20.32
C ASP A 144 12.40 0.66 -19.16
N LYS A 145 12.96 1.83 -18.94
CA LYS A 145 14.00 2.08 -17.94
C LYS A 145 13.95 3.50 -17.46
N GLY A 146 14.54 3.74 -16.31
CA GLY A 146 14.62 5.08 -15.76
C GLY A 146 15.51 5.14 -14.54
N GLN A 147 15.36 6.23 -13.81
CA GLN A 147 16.08 6.48 -12.57
C GLN A 147 15.13 6.95 -11.49
N ILE A 148 15.45 6.57 -10.27
CA ILE A 148 14.91 7.15 -9.05
C ILE A 148 16.03 7.98 -8.45
N VAL A 149 15.82 9.29 -8.33
CA VAL A 149 16.81 10.22 -7.80
C VAL A 149 16.24 10.84 -6.54
N VAL A 150 16.96 10.71 -5.44
CA VAL A 150 16.61 11.30 -4.14
C VAL A 150 17.64 12.36 -3.79
N VAL A 151 17.15 13.55 -3.43
CA VAL A 151 17.94 14.66 -2.91
C VAL A 151 17.25 15.16 -1.65
N ASP A 152 17.95 15.13 -0.53
CA ASP A 152 17.46 15.66 0.76
C ASP A 152 16.07 15.13 1.16
N ASN A 153 15.89 13.81 1.12
CA ASN A 153 14.60 13.13 1.36
C ASN A 153 13.49 13.45 0.35
N GLN A 154 13.79 14.10 -0.77
CA GLN A 154 12.83 14.34 -1.85
C GLN A 154 13.16 13.51 -3.07
N ILE A 155 12.18 12.74 -3.55
CA ILE A 155 12.29 12.01 -4.81
C ILE A 155 12.09 13.02 -5.94
N VAL A 156 13.19 13.49 -6.54
CA VAL A 156 13.17 14.47 -7.64
C VAL A 156 12.98 13.81 -9.01
N GLN A 157 13.24 12.50 -9.12
CA GLN A 157 12.89 11.68 -10.29
C GLN A 157 12.37 10.31 -9.83
N PRO A 158 11.31 9.76 -10.47
CA PRO A 158 10.52 10.39 -11.54
C PRO A 158 9.73 11.61 -11.05
N GLN A 159 9.30 12.47 -11.98
CA GLN A 159 8.47 13.64 -11.65
C GLN A 159 7.19 13.22 -10.92
N ASN A 160 6.69 14.08 -10.03
CA ASN A 160 5.46 13.89 -9.24
C ASN A 160 5.49 12.68 -8.29
N ALA A 161 6.68 12.26 -7.81
CA ALA A 161 6.82 11.12 -6.91
C ALA A 161 5.99 11.25 -5.61
N GLU A 162 5.91 12.45 -5.01
CA GLU A 162 5.07 12.68 -3.84
C GLU A 162 3.58 12.43 -4.13
N ALA A 163 3.09 12.91 -5.27
CA ALA A 163 1.72 12.70 -5.70
C ALA A 163 1.43 11.20 -5.99
N LYS A 164 2.43 10.42 -6.41
CA LYS A 164 2.25 8.98 -6.65
C LYS A 164 1.85 8.23 -5.39
N LEU A 165 2.50 8.51 -4.24
CA LEU A 165 2.11 7.89 -2.97
C LEU A 165 0.68 8.26 -2.59
N ALA A 166 0.36 9.56 -2.63
CA ALA A 166 -0.99 10.03 -2.31
C ALA A 166 -2.05 9.37 -3.21
N VAL A 167 -1.80 9.25 -4.52
CA VAL A 167 -2.70 8.55 -5.45
C VAL A 167 -2.79 7.06 -5.13
N ALA A 168 -1.67 6.41 -4.82
CA ALA A 168 -1.58 4.98 -4.52
C ALA A 168 -2.38 4.57 -3.27
N THR A 169 -2.57 5.48 -2.32
CA THR A 169 -3.17 5.21 -1.01
C THR A 169 -4.52 5.87 -0.78
N SER A 170 -4.93 6.82 -1.63
CA SER A 170 -6.22 7.52 -1.49
C SER A 170 -7.39 6.73 -2.10
N PRO A 171 -8.60 6.87 -1.53
CA PRO A 171 -9.82 6.33 -2.13
C PRO A 171 -10.09 6.99 -3.50
N ILE A 172 -10.89 6.32 -4.32
CA ILE A 172 -11.31 6.82 -5.62
C ILE A 172 -12.46 7.80 -5.46
N SER A 173 -12.23 9.06 -5.80
CA SER A 173 -13.28 10.09 -5.80
C SER A 173 -14.26 9.86 -6.95
N VAL A 174 -15.54 9.68 -6.64
CA VAL A 174 -16.63 9.43 -7.60
C VAL A 174 -17.78 10.44 -7.42
N PRO A 175 -18.57 10.72 -8.47
CA PRO A 175 -19.77 11.55 -8.35
C PRO A 175 -20.74 11.01 -7.30
N SER A 176 -21.51 11.87 -6.63
CA SER A 176 -22.39 11.45 -5.53
C SER A 176 -23.48 10.48 -5.94
N SER A 177 -23.96 10.54 -7.20
CA SER A 177 -24.89 9.55 -7.75
C SER A 177 -24.27 8.16 -7.89
N VAL A 178 -22.98 8.09 -8.23
CA VAL A 178 -22.20 6.84 -8.30
C VAL A 178 -21.91 6.32 -6.89
N TRP A 179 -21.47 7.22 -6.00
CA TRP A 179 -21.19 6.86 -4.61
C TRP A 179 -22.41 6.25 -3.93
N SER A 180 -23.58 6.89 -4.08
CA SER A 180 -24.84 6.43 -3.49
C SER A 180 -25.22 5.03 -3.96
N GLY A 181 -25.05 4.71 -5.24
CA GLY A 181 -25.34 3.39 -5.77
C GLY A 181 -24.36 2.32 -5.27
N LEU A 182 -23.06 2.61 -5.29
CA LEU A 182 -22.05 1.69 -4.76
C LEU A 182 -22.26 1.43 -3.26
N HIS A 183 -22.57 2.48 -2.49
CA HIS A 183 -22.83 2.40 -1.06
C HIS A 183 -24.11 1.63 -0.75
N ALA A 184 -25.19 1.83 -1.51
CA ALA A 184 -26.43 1.08 -1.35
C ALA A 184 -26.25 -0.42 -1.63
N ILE A 185 -25.48 -0.77 -2.66
CA ILE A 185 -25.13 -2.15 -2.98
C ILE A 185 -24.29 -2.75 -1.84
N HIS A 186 -23.25 -2.04 -1.39
CA HIS A 186 -22.39 -2.49 -0.28
C HIS A 186 -23.19 -2.70 1.02
N THR A 187 -24.11 -1.80 1.33
CA THR A 187 -24.98 -1.88 2.52
C THR A 187 -25.92 -3.08 2.45
N THR A 188 -26.38 -3.45 1.24
CA THR A 188 -27.27 -4.59 1.03
C THR A 188 -26.53 -5.91 1.16
N ASP A 189 -25.41 -6.04 0.44
CA ASP A 189 -24.49 -7.17 0.54
C ASP A 189 -23.10 -6.71 0.08
N PRO A 190 -22.13 -6.65 1.00
CA PRO A 190 -20.84 -6.05 0.71
C PRO A 190 -19.96 -6.96 -0.16
N THR A 191 -20.33 -8.22 -0.34
CA THR A 191 -19.64 -9.17 -1.24
C THR A 191 -19.97 -8.93 -2.71
N ILE A 192 -21.06 -8.23 -3.02
CA ILE A 192 -21.47 -8.00 -4.41
C ILE A 192 -20.42 -7.17 -5.18
N LEU A 193 -19.83 -6.17 -4.52
CA LEU A 193 -18.89 -5.24 -5.17
C LEU A 193 -17.64 -5.92 -5.73
N VAL A 194 -17.24 -7.09 -5.22
CA VAL A 194 -16.07 -7.81 -5.79
C VAL A 194 -16.37 -8.45 -7.14
N SER A 195 -17.64 -8.62 -7.49
CA SER A 195 -18.09 -9.13 -8.79
C SER A 195 -18.75 -8.00 -9.57
N TRP A 196 -18.04 -7.45 -10.56
CA TRP A 196 -18.60 -6.40 -11.41
C TRP A 196 -19.91 -6.85 -12.09
N VAL A 197 -20.03 -8.13 -12.46
CA VAL A 197 -21.26 -8.68 -13.04
C VAL A 197 -22.41 -8.64 -12.05
N ALA A 198 -22.17 -9.04 -10.80
CA ALA A 198 -23.19 -8.99 -9.75
C ALA A 198 -23.56 -7.54 -9.42
N THR A 199 -22.56 -6.65 -9.38
CA THR A 199 -22.75 -5.23 -9.11
C THR A 199 -23.61 -4.56 -10.17
N LEU A 200 -23.36 -4.81 -11.46
CA LEU A 200 -24.18 -4.26 -12.55
C LEU A 200 -25.63 -4.76 -12.48
N ARG A 201 -25.86 -6.02 -12.09
CA ARG A 201 -27.21 -6.54 -11.87
C ARG A 201 -27.89 -5.82 -10.71
N SER A 202 -27.21 -5.67 -9.58
CA SER A 202 -27.76 -4.92 -8.44
C SER A 202 -28.02 -3.46 -8.76
N CYS A 203 -27.20 -2.80 -9.59
CA CYS A 203 -27.49 -1.46 -10.08
C CYS A 203 -28.82 -1.42 -10.85
N ALA A 204 -29.08 -2.40 -11.71
CA ALA A 204 -30.34 -2.48 -12.46
C ALA A 204 -31.55 -2.72 -11.53
N ASP A 205 -31.41 -3.64 -10.57
CA ASP A 205 -32.48 -3.99 -9.62
C ASP A 205 -32.83 -2.84 -8.68
N LEU A 206 -31.84 -2.04 -8.27
CA LEU A 206 -32.00 -0.91 -7.36
C LEU A 206 -32.23 0.44 -8.07
N GLY A 207 -32.14 0.48 -9.40
CA GLY A 207 -32.37 1.71 -10.18
C GLY A 207 -31.20 2.69 -10.25
N TYR A 208 -29.96 2.23 -10.06
CA TYR A 208 -28.74 3.05 -10.12
C TYR A 208 -28.07 3.01 -11.50
N SER A 209 -28.74 3.52 -12.54
CA SER A 209 -28.23 3.52 -13.92
C SER A 209 -26.91 4.29 -14.09
N ASP A 210 -26.76 5.42 -13.39
CA ASP A 210 -25.54 6.24 -13.45
C ASP A 210 -24.34 5.50 -12.86
N THR A 211 -24.57 4.74 -11.77
CA THR A 211 -23.54 3.89 -11.17
C THR A 211 -23.14 2.78 -12.12
N ALA A 212 -24.10 2.10 -12.77
CA ALA A 212 -23.80 1.08 -13.77
C ALA A 212 -22.95 1.63 -14.93
N GLY A 213 -23.36 2.76 -15.51
CA GLY A 213 -22.62 3.39 -16.61
C GLY A 213 -21.21 3.81 -16.21
N TRP A 214 -21.03 4.30 -14.98
CA TRP A 214 -19.69 4.61 -14.46
C TRP A 214 -18.82 3.37 -14.29
N ILE A 215 -19.38 2.28 -13.73
CA ILE A 215 -18.66 1.01 -13.56
C ILE A 215 -18.19 0.49 -14.93
N GLU A 216 -19.09 0.41 -15.91
CA GLU A 216 -18.77 -0.07 -17.26
C GLU A 216 -17.63 0.72 -17.91
N ALA A 217 -17.64 2.04 -17.75
CA ALA A 217 -16.57 2.92 -18.24
C ALA A 217 -15.23 2.76 -17.48
N ASN A 218 -15.25 2.18 -16.28
CA ASN A 218 -14.11 2.11 -15.36
C ASN A 218 -13.74 0.69 -14.90
N LEU A 219 -14.25 -0.36 -15.55
CA LEU A 219 -14.06 -1.77 -15.14
C LEU A 219 -12.58 -2.14 -14.94
N THR A 220 -11.74 -1.80 -15.91
CA THR A 220 -10.29 -2.07 -15.88
C THR A 220 -9.47 -0.91 -15.29
N GLY A 221 -10.15 0.16 -14.88
CA GLY A 221 -9.55 1.37 -14.33
C GLY A 221 -9.96 1.60 -12.89
N LEU A 222 -10.72 2.67 -12.65
CA LEU A 222 -11.02 3.18 -11.31
C LEU A 222 -11.89 2.25 -10.46
N TYR A 223 -12.72 1.39 -11.06
CA TYR A 223 -13.61 0.50 -10.31
C TYR A 223 -12.80 -0.51 -9.50
N GLY A 224 -11.96 -1.30 -10.16
CA GLY A 224 -11.13 -2.30 -9.48
C GLY A 224 -10.21 -1.67 -8.44
N VAL A 225 -9.65 -0.49 -8.73
CA VAL A 225 -8.83 0.25 -7.77
C VAL A 225 -9.64 0.70 -6.55
N GLY A 226 -10.87 1.17 -6.76
CA GLY A 226 -11.76 1.60 -5.68
C GLY A 226 -12.29 0.44 -4.83
N ILE A 227 -12.32 -0.79 -5.36
CA ILE A 227 -12.56 -1.99 -4.55
C ILE A 227 -11.52 -2.07 -3.43
N ASP A 228 -10.24 -1.89 -3.76
CA ASP A 228 -9.14 -2.02 -2.80
C ASP A 228 -8.96 -0.78 -1.92
N ARG A 229 -9.06 0.42 -2.51
CA ARG A 229 -8.73 1.70 -1.84
C ARG A 229 -9.94 2.40 -1.22
N GLY A 230 -11.15 1.94 -1.55
CA GLY A 230 -12.40 2.59 -1.22
C GLY A 230 -12.83 3.65 -2.24
N PHE A 231 -14.06 4.14 -2.02
CA PHE A 231 -14.68 5.18 -2.81
C PHE A 231 -15.00 6.38 -1.93
N GLN A 232 -14.78 7.58 -2.47
CA GLN A 232 -15.06 8.85 -1.82
C GLN A 232 -16.10 9.62 -2.63
N ASP A 233 -17.10 10.16 -1.94
CA ASP A 233 -18.06 11.09 -2.52
C ASP A 233 -17.39 12.44 -2.80
N GLN A 234 -17.47 12.92 -4.04
CA GLN A 234 -16.84 14.18 -4.45
C GLN A 234 -17.49 15.44 -3.82
N GLU A 235 -18.75 15.38 -3.44
CA GLU A 235 -19.49 16.53 -2.88
C GLU A 235 -19.46 16.51 -1.35
N THR A 236 -19.72 15.36 -0.73
CA THR A 236 -19.81 15.24 0.73
C THR A 236 -18.48 14.90 1.39
N GLY A 237 -17.55 14.31 0.63
CA GLY A 237 -16.27 13.81 1.14
C GLY A 237 -16.39 12.49 1.89
N GLU A 238 -17.59 11.89 1.99
CA GLU A 238 -17.82 10.61 2.66
C GLU A 238 -17.04 9.48 1.99
N VAL A 239 -16.47 8.58 2.80
CA VAL A 239 -15.62 7.49 2.31
C VAL A 239 -16.14 6.16 2.85
N PHE A 240 -16.23 5.16 1.98
CA PHE A 240 -16.34 3.78 2.41
C PHE A 240 -15.33 2.91 1.67
N ILE A 241 -14.80 1.89 2.36
CA ILE A 241 -13.94 0.87 1.77
C ILE A 241 -14.78 -0.40 1.67
N PRO A 242 -14.97 -0.96 0.47
CA PRO A 242 -15.67 -2.24 0.32
C PRO A 242 -15.05 -3.30 1.22
N THR A 243 -15.87 -4.06 1.94
CA THR A 243 -15.40 -5.11 2.86
C THR A 243 -15.99 -6.43 2.45
N TYR A 244 -15.18 -7.41 2.11
CA TYR A 244 -15.67 -8.78 1.93
C TYR A 244 -15.02 -9.64 3.01
N THR A 245 -15.81 -10.11 3.96
CA THR A 245 -15.38 -11.24 4.79
C THR A 245 -15.54 -12.48 3.92
N ILE A 246 -14.41 -13.03 3.44
CA ILE A 246 -14.42 -14.43 2.99
C ILE A 246 -14.57 -15.24 4.27
N GLY A 247 -15.80 -15.61 4.60
CA GLY A 247 -16.05 -16.61 5.62
C GLY A 247 -15.35 -17.89 5.17
N PHE A 248 -14.19 -18.19 5.73
CA PHE A 248 -13.69 -19.56 5.73
C PHE A 248 -14.64 -20.36 6.61
N HIS A 249 -15.62 -21.01 5.97
CA HIS A 249 -16.38 -22.10 6.57
C HIS A 249 -15.53 -23.37 6.59
#